data_AF-A0A7S2Z6K2-F1
#
_entry.id   AF-A0A7S2Z6K2-F1
#
_cell.length_a   1.000
_cell.length_b   1.000
_cell.length_c   1.000
_cell.angle_alpha   90.00
_cell.angle_beta   90.00
_cell.angle_gamma   90.00
#
_symmetry.space_group_name_H-M   'P 1'
#
loop_
_entity.id
_entity.type
_entity.pdbx_description
1 polymer ?
#
loop_
_entity_poly.entity_id
_entity_poly.type
_entity_poly.pdbx_seq_one_letter_code
_entity_poly.pdbx_strand_id
1 'polypeptide(L)'
;ARGSGTIVVTGATASLRGSAGTSAFAVGKMALRGLAQSLAKEEAEHGIHVCHAVIDGMVDMPLINQFMPEVPEGRLIDTDAVAETYWGLHRQPKRCFTFEVDIRPHLAKW
;
A
#
# COMPACT_ATOMS: atom_id res chain seq x y z
N ALA A 1 7.12 -26.66 5.30
CA ALA A 1 6.61 -25.41 4.70
C ALA A 1 7.58 -24.92 3.61
N ARG A 2 7.15 -24.05 2.67
CA ARG A 2 7.96 -23.60 1.50
C ARG A 2 9.10 -22.61 1.83
N GLY A 3 9.22 -22.13 3.08
CA GLY A 3 10.30 -21.23 3.54
C GLY A 3 10.43 -19.93 2.75
N SER A 4 9.33 -19.48 2.14
CA SER A 4 9.26 -18.29 1.29
C SER A 4 7.79 -17.89 1.08
N GLY A 5 7.56 -16.60 0.89
CA GLY A 5 6.24 -16.01 0.63
C GLY A 5 6.30 -14.49 0.75
N THR A 6 5.23 -13.82 0.31
CA THR A 6 5.09 -12.37 0.43
C THR A 6 3.72 -12.03 0.98
N ILE A 7 3.68 -11.09 1.93
CA ILE A 7 2.47 -10.46 2.46
C ILE A 7 2.57 -8.98 2.13
N VAL A 8 1.70 -8.51 1.25
CA VAL A 8 1.57 -7.08 0.93
C VAL A 8 0.37 -6.54 1.69
N VAL A 9 0.61 -5.59 2.59
CA VAL A 9 -0.44 -4.90 3.35
C VAL A 9 -0.76 -3.59 2.64
N THR A 10 -1.94 -3.51 2.02
CA THR A 10 -2.40 -2.29 1.34
C THR A 10 -2.86 -1.24 2.35
N GLY A 11 -2.00 -0.26 2.57
CA GLY A 11 -2.23 0.93 3.39
C GLY A 11 -3.04 2.01 2.66
N ALA A 12 -3.01 3.21 3.22
CA ALA A 12 -3.51 4.43 2.61
C ALA A 12 -2.71 5.62 3.16
N THR A 13 -2.95 6.83 2.66
CA THR A 13 -2.46 8.09 3.28
C THR A 13 -2.67 8.10 4.81
N ALA A 14 -3.81 7.56 5.24
CA ALA A 14 -4.22 7.48 6.64
C ALA A 14 -3.33 6.57 7.50
N SER A 15 -2.49 5.73 6.90
CA SER A 15 -1.46 4.96 7.60
C SER A 15 -0.34 5.83 8.18
N LEU A 16 -0.16 7.05 7.64
CA LEU A 16 0.92 7.97 8.02
C LEU A 16 0.38 9.24 8.69
N ARG A 17 -0.76 9.76 8.23
CA ARG A 17 -1.32 11.04 8.71
C ARG A 17 -2.84 10.99 8.81
N GLY A 18 -3.38 11.51 9.92
CA GLY A 18 -4.82 11.67 10.10
C GLY A 18 -5.39 12.82 9.27
N SER A 19 -6.70 12.80 9.04
CA SER A 19 -7.45 13.89 8.41
C SER A 19 -8.81 14.07 9.08
N ALA A 20 -9.35 15.29 9.02
CA ALA A 20 -10.68 15.57 9.56
C ALA A 20 -11.72 14.66 8.88
N GLY A 21 -12.62 14.06 9.66
CA GLY A 21 -13.66 13.14 9.15
C GLY A 21 -13.20 11.70 8.89
N THR A 22 -11.92 11.37 9.06
CA THR A 22 -11.39 10.01 8.78
C THR A 22 -10.89 9.29 10.03
N SER A 23 -11.31 9.65 11.24
CA SER A 23 -10.72 9.14 12.50
C SER A 23 -10.79 7.61 12.60
N ALA A 24 -11.97 7.01 12.41
CA ALA A 24 -12.15 5.55 12.45
C ALA A 24 -11.32 4.84 11.37
N PHE A 25 -11.24 5.43 10.17
CA PHE A 25 -10.44 4.90 9.07
C PHE A 25 -8.93 4.96 9.35
N ALA A 26 -8.46 6.08 9.89
CA ALA A 26 -7.05 6.29 10.24
C ALA A 26 -6.58 5.33 11.33
N VAL A 27 -7.39 5.08 12.35
CA VAL A 27 -7.08 4.08 13.39
C VAL A 27 -6.77 2.72 12.76
N GLY A 28 -7.65 2.23 11.89
CA GLY A 28 -7.44 0.94 11.22
C GLY A 28 -6.19 0.92 10.34
N LYS A 29 -5.95 1.97 9.55
CA LYS A 29 -4.78 2.04 8.65
C LYS A 29 -3.45 2.17 9.39
N MET A 30 -3.41 2.94 10.48
CA MET A 30 -2.23 3.02 11.35
C MET A 30 -1.96 1.69 12.07
N ALA A 31 -3.02 1.03 12.56
CA ALA A 31 -2.90 -0.29 13.19
C ALA A 31 -2.37 -1.34 12.21
N LEU A 32 -2.84 -1.34 10.95
CA LEU A 32 -2.32 -2.23 9.90
C LEU A 32 -0.84 -1.99 9.61
N ARG A 33 -0.40 -0.74 9.58
CA ARG A 33 1.03 -0.42 9.42
C ARG A 33 1.86 -0.97 10.59
N GLY A 34 1.39 -0.78 11.81
CA GLY A 34 2.04 -1.34 13.00
C GLY A 34 2.10 -2.87 12.98
N LEU A 35 1.01 -3.53 12.62
CA LEU A 35 0.95 -4.98 12.45
C LEU A 35 1.94 -5.47 11.38
N ALA A 36 2.01 -4.81 10.24
CA ALA A 36 2.96 -5.15 9.17
C ALA A 36 4.42 -5.05 9.66
N GLN A 37 4.75 -4.05 10.49
CA GLN A 37 6.08 -3.92 11.10
C GLN A 37 6.41 -5.07 12.04
N SER A 38 5.45 -5.51 12.87
CA SER A 38 5.65 -6.67 13.76
C SER A 38 5.85 -7.95 12.96
N LEU A 39 4.95 -8.24 12.03
CA LEU A 39 5.03 -9.44 11.18
C LEU A 39 6.31 -9.46 10.33
N ALA A 40 6.76 -8.31 9.82
CA ALA A 40 8.02 -8.23 9.08
C ALA A 40 9.23 -8.66 9.92
N LYS A 41 9.22 -8.39 11.23
CA LYS A 41 10.31 -8.78 12.14
C LYS A 41 10.18 -10.23 12.57
N GLU A 42 8.97 -10.67 12.89
CA GLU A 42 8.66 -12.03 13.34
C GLU A 42 8.91 -13.06 12.23
N GLU A 43 8.59 -12.73 10.99
CA GLU A 43 8.63 -13.69 9.87
C GLU A 43 9.87 -13.58 8.98
N ALA A 44 10.78 -12.66 9.29
CA ALA A 44 12.02 -12.47 8.53
C ALA A 44 12.90 -13.72 8.56
N GLU A 45 13.03 -14.39 9.70
CA GLU A 45 13.84 -15.62 9.84
C GLU A 45 13.26 -16.79 9.03
N HIS A 46 11.94 -16.80 8.81
CA HIS A 46 11.25 -17.77 7.96
C HIS A 46 11.33 -17.43 6.47
N GLY A 47 11.94 -16.31 6.11
CA GLY A 47 12.11 -15.84 4.75
C GLY A 47 10.82 -15.33 4.11
N ILE A 48 9.87 -14.85 4.92
CA ILE A 48 8.63 -14.22 4.45
C ILE A 48 8.86 -12.73 4.29
N HIS A 49 8.51 -12.19 3.12
CA HIS A 49 8.57 -10.78 2.83
C HIS A 49 7.26 -10.11 3.24
N VAL A 50 7.25 -9.37 4.35
CA VAL A 50 6.12 -8.53 4.73
C VAL A 50 6.42 -7.08 4.37
N CYS A 51 5.53 -6.45 3.62
CA CYS A 51 5.66 -5.06 3.21
C CYS A 51 4.33 -4.30 3.31
N HIS A 52 4.41 -2.98 3.46
CA HIS A 52 3.29 -2.07 3.56
C HIS A 52 3.29 -1.13 2.36
N ALA A 53 2.27 -1.23 1.51
CA ALA A 53 2.12 -0.39 0.33
C ALA A 53 1.15 0.76 0.65
N VAL A 54 1.67 1.98 0.77
CA VAL A 54 0.89 3.19 1.00
C VAL A 54 0.29 3.62 -0.34
N ILE A 55 -1.02 3.49 -0.48
CA ILE A 55 -1.78 4.06 -1.59
C ILE A 55 -2.16 5.48 -1.19
N ASP A 56 -1.33 6.46 -1.58
CA ASP A 56 -1.52 7.88 -1.27
C ASP A 56 -2.30 8.58 -2.40
N GLY A 57 -3.58 8.23 -2.51
CA GLY A 57 -4.47 8.80 -3.52
C GLY A 57 -5.67 7.93 -3.82
N MET A 58 -6.43 8.36 -4.82
CA MET A 58 -7.56 7.61 -5.35
C MET A 58 -7.08 6.66 -6.44
N VAL A 59 -7.49 5.40 -6.38
CA VAL A 59 -7.18 4.39 -7.41
C VAL A 59 -8.25 4.44 -8.49
N ASP A 60 -7.85 4.40 -9.75
CA ASP A 60 -8.76 4.31 -10.89
C ASP A 60 -9.48 2.96 -10.87
N MET A 61 -10.73 3.00 -10.40
CA MET A 61 -11.61 1.84 -10.31
C MET A 61 -13.03 2.22 -10.73
N PRO A 62 -13.85 1.25 -11.20
CA PRO A 62 -15.20 1.52 -11.69
C PRO A 62 -16.07 2.33 -10.73
N LEU A 63 -15.91 2.10 -9.42
CA LEU A 63 -16.64 2.82 -8.38
C LEU A 63 -16.30 4.32 -8.34
N ILE A 64 -15.02 4.67 -8.48
CA ILE A 64 -14.58 6.06 -8.52
C ILE A 64 -15.10 6.75 -9.79
N ASN A 65 -15.05 6.06 -10.93
CA ASN A 65 -15.54 6.60 -12.19
C ASN A 65 -17.06 6.83 -12.18
N GLN A 66 -17.81 6.10 -11.35
CA GLN A 66 -19.25 6.34 -11.13
C GLN A 66 -19.53 7.54 -10.22
N PHE A 67 -18.79 7.70 -9.13
CA PHE A 67 -19.04 8.75 -8.14
C PHE A 67 -18.34 10.08 -8.45
N MET A 68 -17.24 10.05 -9.20
CA MET A 68 -16.41 11.21 -9.49
C MET A 68 -15.90 11.18 -10.95
N PRO A 69 -16.80 11.26 -11.95
CA PRO A 69 -16.45 11.11 -13.37
C PRO A 69 -15.53 12.22 -13.91
N GLU A 70 -15.43 13.35 -13.22
CA GLU A 70 -14.65 14.52 -13.66
C GLU A 70 -13.23 14.57 -13.09
N VAL A 71 -12.78 13.53 -12.35
CA VAL A 71 -11.41 13.52 -11.81
C VAL A 71 -10.42 13.34 -12.95
N PRO A 72 -9.46 14.26 -13.15
CA PRO A 72 -8.45 14.10 -14.20
C PRO A 72 -7.62 12.85 -13.97
N GLU A 73 -7.30 12.11 -15.04
CA GLU A 73 -6.49 10.89 -15.00
C GLU A 73 -5.18 11.08 -14.21
N GLY A 74 -4.50 12.22 -14.37
CA GLY A 74 -3.28 12.54 -13.63
C GLY A 74 -3.44 12.69 -12.11
N ARG A 75 -4.66 12.60 -11.57
CA ARG A 75 -4.98 12.56 -10.13
C ARG A 75 -5.46 11.20 -9.64
N LEU A 76 -5.57 10.22 -10.53
CA LEU A 76 -5.89 8.84 -10.21
C LEU A 76 -4.62 7.98 -10.29
N ILE A 77 -4.56 6.98 -9.42
CA ILE A 77 -3.52 5.95 -9.43
C ILE A 77 -4.01 4.85 -10.35
N ASP A 78 -3.22 4.54 -11.38
CA ASP A 78 -3.46 3.41 -12.27
C ASP A 78 -3.39 2.08 -11.48
N THR A 79 -4.45 1.27 -11.58
CA THR A 79 -4.56 -0.02 -10.87
C THR A 79 -3.53 -1.04 -11.36
N ASP A 80 -3.25 -1.08 -12.66
CA ASP A 80 -2.25 -1.98 -13.24
C ASP A 80 -0.84 -1.59 -12.78
N ALA A 81 -0.56 -0.28 -12.65
CA ALA A 81 0.70 0.20 -12.08
C ALA A 81 0.87 -0.19 -10.59
N VAL A 82 -0.21 -0.21 -9.81
CA VAL A 82 -0.20 -0.76 -8.43
C VAL A 82 0.11 -2.25 -8.45
N ALA A 83 -0.54 -3.01 -9.35
CA ALA A 83 -0.32 -4.45 -9.49
C ALA A 83 1.14 -4.76 -9.86
N GLU A 84 1.74 -4.00 -10.79
CA GLU A 84 3.16 -4.13 -11.15
C GLU A 84 4.07 -3.82 -9.97
N THR A 85 3.73 -2.83 -9.14
CA THR A 85 4.48 -2.54 -7.91
C THR A 85 4.42 -3.73 -6.94
N TYR A 86 3.25 -4.36 -6.77
CA TYR A 86 3.08 -5.53 -5.90
C TYR A 86 3.84 -6.73 -6.45
N TRP A 87 3.83 -6.91 -7.77
CA TRP A 87 4.60 -7.95 -8.44
C TRP A 87 6.11 -7.74 -8.24
N GLY A 88 6.58 -6.50 -8.36
CA GLY A 88 7.97 -6.12 -8.09
C GLY A 88 8.39 -6.46 -6.67
N LEU A 89 7.56 -6.12 -5.67
CA LEU A 89 7.79 -6.46 -4.26
C LEU A 89 7.87 -7.98 -4.07
N HIS A 90 6.91 -8.74 -4.62
CA HIS A 90 6.88 -10.20 -4.50
C HIS A 90 8.13 -10.89 -5.08
N ARG A 91 8.72 -10.30 -6.12
CA ARG A 91 9.91 -10.85 -6.80
C ARG A 91 11.24 -10.48 -6.16
N GLN A 92 11.25 -9.66 -5.10
CA GLN A 92 12.50 -9.27 -4.46
C GLN A 92 13.21 -10.49 -3.86
N PRO A 93 14.53 -10.65 -4.06
CA PRO A 93 15.28 -11.67 -3.35
C PRO A 93 15.31 -11.37 -1.85
N LYS A 94 15.45 -12.42 -1.03
CA LYS A 94 15.53 -12.35 0.45
C LYS A 94 16.58 -11.37 1.00
N ARG A 95 17.54 -10.96 0.17
CA ARG A 95 18.62 -10.04 0.52
C ARG A 95 18.27 -8.56 0.34
N CYS A 96 17.08 -8.23 -0.17
CA CYS A 96 16.68 -6.83 -0.41
C CYS A 96 15.16 -6.60 -0.27
N PHE A 97 14.55 -7.14 0.79
CA PHE A 97 13.14 -6.86 1.07
C PHE A 97 12.92 -5.37 1.37
N THR A 98 12.04 -4.74 0.59
CA THR A 98 11.49 -3.42 0.85
C THR A 98 10.38 -3.54 1.89
N PHE A 99 10.46 -2.76 2.97
CA PHE A 99 9.39 -2.73 3.97
C PHE A 99 8.22 -1.83 3.55
N GLU A 100 8.47 -0.65 2.99
CA GLU A 100 7.41 0.32 2.68
C GLU A 100 7.63 0.94 1.30
N VAL A 101 6.53 1.07 0.55
CA VAL A 101 6.48 1.81 -0.73
C VAL A 101 5.33 2.80 -0.68
N ASP A 102 5.52 3.96 -1.26
CA ASP A 102 4.52 5.01 -1.39
C ASP A 102 4.15 5.19 -2.86
N ILE A 103 2.88 4.93 -3.18
CA ILE A 103 2.32 4.97 -4.54
C ILE A 103 1.33 6.11 -4.60
N ARG A 104 1.59 7.07 -5.48
CA ARG A 104 0.78 8.29 -5.63
C ARG A 104 0.73 8.75 -7.09
N PRO A 105 -0.31 9.48 -7.49
CA PRO A 105 -0.34 10.09 -8.82
C PRO A 105 0.56 11.32 -8.86
N HIS A 106 1.09 11.64 -10.05
CA HIS A 106 2.08 12.72 -10.21
C HIS A 106 1.53 14.13 -9.90
N LEU A 107 0.20 14.35 -9.95
CA LEU A 107 -0.45 15.61 -9.59
C LEU A 107 -0.92 15.68 -8.12
N ALA A 108 -0.58 14.69 -7.28
CA ALA A 108 -0.90 14.73 -5.86
C ALA A 108 -0.21 15.90 -5.15
N LYS A 109 -0.97 16.65 -4.35
CA LYS A 109 -0.42 17.65 -3.43
C LYS A 109 -0.10 16.95 -2.10
N TRP A 110 1.15 17.06 -1.64
CA TRP A 110 1.66 16.38 -0.44
C TRP A 110 1.99 17.35 0.68
#